data_AF-A0A7X4EH22-F1
#
_entry.id   AF-A0A7X4EH22-F1
#
_cell.length_a   1.000
_cell.length_b   1.000
_cell.length_c   1.000
_cell.angle_alpha   90.00
_cell.angle_beta   90.00
_cell.angle_gamma   90.00
#
_symmetry.space_group_name_H-M   'P 1'
#
loop_
_entity.id
_entity.type
_entity.pdbx_description
1 polymer ?
#
loop_
_entity_poly.entity_id
_entity_poly.type
_entity_poly.pdbx_seq_one_letter_code
_entity_poly.pdbx_strand_id
1 'polypeptide(L)'
;MNRIADERVKFFFQHEARIREWVNLETEVSEFVDRFYRSLKGDLDAALRSGKIADDDIESFFVGENWPGLSLRRRAWPQGDDAVYVEMEWNRKRGFRPTGNLACGVVTSVERYKPFFTKEARPDYPLSSPGWPAWRHLDPPADGFWEGDNLKEYRNYLVETILKAWRDLAPLVDKAVGHRSG
;
A
#
# COMPACT_ATOMS: atom_id res chain seq x y z
N MET A 1 39.09 -30.85 -19.43
CA MET A 1 39.68 -30.00 -18.36
C MET A 1 38.62 -28.99 -17.98
N ASN A 2 37.93 -29.18 -16.85
CA ASN A 2 36.80 -28.33 -16.45
C ASN A 2 37.31 -27.17 -15.60
N ARG A 3 37.64 -26.05 -16.24
CA ARG A 3 38.03 -24.81 -15.55
C ARG A 3 36.82 -23.88 -15.55
N ILE A 4 36.43 -23.38 -14.38
CA ILE A 4 35.41 -22.34 -14.28
C ILE A 4 36.03 -21.05 -14.83
N ALA A 5 35.62 -20.65 -16.04
CA ALA A 5 36.10 -19.43 -16.70
C ALA A 5 35.25 -18.20 -16.37
N ASP A 6 34.02 -18.40 -15.88
CA ASP A 6 33.10 -17.31 -15.56
C ASP A 6 33.53 -16.61 -14.26
N GLU A 7 33.93 -15.34 -14.39
CA GLU A 7 34.36 -14.50 -13.26
C GLU A 7 33.27 -14.29 -12.21
N ARG A 8 31.99 -14.33 -12.60
CA ARG A 8 30.85 -14.19 -11.65
C ARG A 8 30.75 -15.43 -10.76
N VAL A 9 30.99 -16.60 -11.34
CA VAL A 9 30.97 -17.87 -10.59
C VAL A 9 32.17 -17.93 -9.64
N LYS A 10 33.35 -17.47 -10.07
CA LYS A 10 34.52 -17.34 -9.18
C LYS A 10 34.25 -16.37 -8.03
N PHE A 11 33.71 -15.18 -8.33
CA PHE A 11 33.33 -14.20 -7.32
C PHE A 11 32.34 -14.77 -6.31
N PHE A 12 31.30 -15.48 -6.78
CA PHE A 12 30.34 -16.13 -5.90
C PHE A 12 31.01 -17.10 -4.94
N PHE A 13 31.85 -18.03 -5.43
CA PHE A 13 32.54 -18.98 -4.56
C PHE A 13 33.53 -18.31 -3.61
N GLN A 14 34.20 -17.23 -4.04
CA GLN A 14 35.11 -16.46 -3.18
C GLN A 14 34.38 -15.73 -2.04
N HIS A 15 33.11 -15.37 -2.23
CA HIS A 15 32.34 -14.58 -1.27
C HIS A 15 31.07 -15.29 -0.77
N GLU A 16 30.99 -16.61 -0.96
CA GLU A 16 29.75 -17.39 -0.81
C GLU A 16 29.10 -17.19 0.56
N ALA A 17 29.89 -17.26 1.64
CA ALA A 17 29.40 -17.09 3.00
C ALA A 17 28.71 -15.74 3.21
N ARG A 18 29.31 -14.65 2.71
CA ARG A 18 28.78 -13.29 2.85
C ARG A 18 27.58 -13.04 1.96
N ILE A 19 27.57 -13.60 0.75
CA ILE A 19 26.40 -13.54 -0.14
C ILE A 19 25.22 -14.29 0.50
N ARG A 20 25.45 -15.49 1.07
CA ARG A 20 24.41 -16.25 1.77
C ARG A 20 23.90 -15.52 3.01
N GLU A 21 24.77 -14.88 3.77
CA GLU A 21 24.40 -14.00 4.88
C GLU A 21 23.47 -12.87 4.42
N TRP A 22 23.81 -12.16 3.35
CA TRP A 22 22.96 -11.10 2.80
C TRP A 22 21.63 -11.59 2.22
N VAL A 23 21.61 -12.78 1.61
CA VAL A 23 20.36 -13.41 1.17
C VAL A 23 19.48 -13.75 2.37
N ASN A 24 20.06 -14.22 3.49
CA ASN A 24 19.29 -14.50 4.70
C ASN A 24 18.69 -13.21 5.29
N LEU A 25 19.38 -12.07 5.20
CA LEU A 25 18.85 -10.77 5.62
C LEU A 25 17.59 -10.35 4.84
N GLU A 26 17.33 -10.89 3.64
CA GLU A 26 16.13 -10.53 2.88
C GLU A 26 14.83 -10.86 3.66
N THR A 27 14.84 -11.95 4.43
CA THR A 27 13.71 -12.33 5.29
C THR A 27 13.54 -11.29 6.41
N GLU A 28 14.61 -10.97 7.12
CA GLU A 28 14.59 -10.00 8.23
C GLU A 28 14.18 -8.61 7.76
N VAL A 29 14.66 -8.19 6.58
CA VAL A 29 14.29 -6.91 5.96
C VAL A 29 12.81 -6.91 5.59
N SER A 30 12.30 -7.98 4.99
CA SER A 30 10.88 -8.06 4.61
C SER A 30 9.96 -8.02 5.84
N GLU A 31 10.33 -8.71 6.92
CA GLU A 31 9.61 -8.64 8.19
C GLU A 31 9.67 -7.25 8.84
N PHE A 32 10.82 -6.58 8.79
CA PHE A 32 10.95 -5.21 9.27
C PHE A 32 10.04 -4.26 8.50
N VAL A 33 10.04 -4.36 7.17
CA VAL A 33 9.19 -3.54 6.29
C VAL A 33 7.70 -3.80 6.55
N ASP A 34 7.29 -5.07 6.72
CA ASP A 34 5.91 -5.39 7.10
C ASP A 34 5.52 -4.77 8.45
N ARG A 35 6.37 -4.91 9.48
CA ARG A 35 6.16 -4.28 10.79
C ARG A 35 6.07 -2.75 10.68
N PHE A 36 6.92 -2.14 9.85
CA PHE A 36 6.89 -0.70 9.59
C PHE A 36 5.53 -0.29 9.01
N TYR A 37 5.07 -0.91 7.93
CA TYR A 37 3.77 -0.56 7.33
C TYR A 37 2.59 -0.83 8.27
N ARG A 38 2.60 -1.94 9.02
CA ARG A 38 1.59 -2.20 10.06
C ARG A 38 1.58 -1.14 11.16
N SER A 39 2.74 -0.61 11.52
CA SER A 39 2.80 0.44 12.54
C SER A 39 2.13 1.76 12.11
N LEU A 40 1.88 1.97 10.81
CA LEU A 40 1.19 3.16 10.29
C LEU A 40 -0.26 3.28 10.77
N LYS A 41 -0.90 2.16 11.17
CA LYS A 41 -2.26 2.21 11.69
C LYS A 41 -2.37 3.16 12.88
N GLY A 42 -1.35 3.20 13.75
CA GLY A 42 -1.34 4.10 14.90
C GLY A 42 -1.40 5.57 14.51
N ASP A 43 -0.64 5.98 13.49
CA ASP A 43 -0.67 7.37 13.01
C ASP A 43 -1.97 7.66 12.26
N LEU A 44 -2.46 6.71 11.47
CA LEU A 44 -3.70 6.87 10.72
C LEU A 44 -4.87 7.06 11.69
N ASP A 45 -4.96 6.24 12.74
CA ASP A 45 -5.96 6.37 13.79
C ASP A 45 -5.83 7.71 14.54
N ALA A 46 -4.61 8.19 14.79
CA ALA A 46 -4.38 9.49 15.39
C ALA A 46 -4.81 10.64 14.46
N ALA A 47 -4.55 10.52 13.16
CA ALA A 47 -4.97 11.48 12.14
C ALA A 47 -6.49 11.59 12.07
N LEU A 48 -7.21 10.44 12.06
CA LEU A 48 -8.67 10.41 12.08
C LEU A 48 -9.24 11.08 13.34
N ARG A 49 -8.73 10.73 14.53
CA ARG A 49 -9.18 11.35 15.80
C ARG A 49 -8.91 12.85 15.90
N SER A 50 -7.85 13.34 15.24
CA SER A 50 -7.51 14.76 15.25
C SER A 50 -8.42 15.63 14.35
N GLY A 51 -9.34 15.02 13.60
CA GLY A 51 -10.24 15.73 12.69
C GLY A 51 -9.56 16.16 11.38
N LYS A 52 -8.43 15.53 10.98
CA LYS A 52 -7.83 15.76 9.66
C LYS A 52 -8.78 15.40 8.51
N ILE A 53 -9.81 14.59 8.78
CA ILE A 53 -10.98 14.41 7.95
C ILE A 53 -12.20 14.71 8.83
N ALA A 54 -13.09 15.60 8.38
CA ALA A 54 -14.32 15.94 9.07
C ALA A 54 -15.39 14.89 8.80
N ASP A 55 -15.22 13.69 9.36
CA ASP A 55 -16.06 12.54 9.06
C ASP A 55 -15.96 11.48 10.16
N ASP A 56 -16.95 11.48 11.05
CA ASP A 56 -16.98 10.61 12.23
C ASP A 56 -17.37 9.16 11.90
N ASP A 57 -17.79 8.87 10.66
CA ASP A 57 -18.19 7.54 10.22
C ASP A 57 -17.04 6.73 9.61
N ILE A 58 -15.80 7.22 9.67
CA ILE A 58 -14.63 6.53 9.12
C ILE A 58 -14.04 5.56 10.14
N GLU A 59 -13.67 4.37 9.67
CA GLU A 59 -12.81 3.44 10.41
C GLU A 59 -11.61 2.97 9.59
N SER A 60 -10.51 2.68 10.29
CA SER A 60 -9.32 2.05 9.71
C SER A 60 -9.17 0.59 10.17
N PHE A 61 -8.74 -0.28 9.25
CA PHE A 61 -8.61 -1.71 9.50
C PHE A 61 -7.53 -2.34 8.60
N PHE A 62 -7.09 -3.55 8.93
CA PHE A 62 -6.18 -4.33 8.09
C PHE A 62 -6.95 -5.35 7.25
N VAL A 63 -6.44 -5.59 6.05
CA VAL A 63 -6.87 -6.67 5.15
C VAL A 63 -5.67 -7.47 4.67
N GLY A 64 -5.92 -8.69 4.19
CA GLY A 64 -4.93 -9.51 3.50
C GLY A 64 -3.86 -10.14 4.40
N GLU A 65 -3.33 -11.28 3.94
CA GLU A 65 -2.22 -11.97 4.61
C GLU A 65 -0.90 -11.79 3.89
N ASN A 66 -0.82 -12.20 2.61
CA ASN A 66 0.40 -12.13 1.78
C ASN A 66 0.61 -10.75 1.15
N TRP A 67 -0.51 -10.07 0.89
CA TRP A 67 -0.58 -8.69 0.46
C TRP A 67 -1.40 -7.96 1.52
N PRO A 68 -0.79 -7.68 2.68
CA PRO A 68 -1.46 -6.91 3.70
C PRO A 68 -1.71 -5.49 3.21
N GLY A 69 -2.81 -4.92 3.67
CA GLY A 69 -3.11 -3.51 3.43
C GLY A 69 -3.76 -2.84 4.60
N LEU A 70 -3.51 -1.54 4.69
CA LEU A 70 -4.15 -0.63 5.63
C LEU A 70 -5.28 0.08 4.88
N SER A 71 -6.51 -0.08 5.36
CA SER A 71 -7.71 0.35 4.66
C SER A 71 -8.53 1.35 5.47
N LEU A 72 -9.31 2.16 4.75
CA LEU A 72 -10.31 3.09 5.25
C LEU A 72 -11.67 2.80 4.62
N ARG A 73 -12.73 2.84 5.43
CA ARG A 73 -14.12 2.79 4.94
C ARG A 73 -15.05 3.61 5.83
N ARG A 74 -16.19 4.00 5.27
CA ARG A 74 -17.33 4.44 6.07
C ARG A 74 -17.97 3.22 6.72
N ARG A 75 -18.44 3.31 7.96
CA ARG A 75 -19.16 2.18 8.60
C ARG A 75 -20.48 1.89 7.89
N ALA A 76 -21.10 2.91 7.30
CA ALA A 76 -22.34 2.78 6.52
C ALA A 76 -22.13 2.13 5.14
N TRP A 77 -20.90 1.98 4.65
CA TRP A 77 -20.67 1.29 3.38
C TRP A 77 -20.91 -0.22 3.49
N PRO A 78 -21.29 -0.89 2.39
CA PRO A 78 -21.42 -2.34 2.35
C PRO A 78 -20.15 -3.06 2.82
N GLN A 79 -20.34 -4.20 3.49
CA GLN A 79 -19.29 -5.04 4.06
C GLN A 79 -19.48 -6.50 3.62
N GLY A 80 -18.50 -7.36 3.91
CA GLY A 80 -18.55 -8.77 3.49
C GLY A 80 -18.33 -8.91 1.98
N ASP A 81 -19.18 -9.70 1.31
CA ASP A 81 -19.03 -10.01 -0.11
C ASP A 81 -19.19 -8.79 -1.03
N ASP A 82 -19.92 -7.78 -0.56
CA ASP A 82 -20.16 -6.51 -1.27
C ASP A 82 -19.21 -5.39 -0.83
N ALA A 83 -18.13 -5.72 -0.10
CA ALA A 83 -17.24 -4.74 0.49
C ALA A 83 -16.64 -3.75 -0.53
N VAL A 84 -16.53 -2.50 -0.09
CA VAL A 84 -15.80 -1.45 -0.79
C VAL A 84 -15.03 -0.60 0.22
N TYR A 85 -13.77 -0.29 -0.09
CA TYR A 85 -12.90 0.48 0.80
C TYR A 85 -11.74 1.10 0.02
N VAL A 86 -11.08 2.10 0.61
CA VAL A 86 -9.84 2.67 0.11
C VAL A 86 -8.68 1.98 0.82
N GLU A 87 -7.74 1.43 0.07
CA GLU A 87 -6.65 0.62 0.60
C GLU A 87 -5.29 1.19 0.21
N MET A 88 -4.32 1.03 1.11
CA MET A 88 -2.91 1.02 0.78
C MET A 88 -2.34 -0.37 1.06
N GLU A 89 -1.94 -1.10 0.01
CA GLU A 89 -1.50 -2.49 0.04
C GLU A 89 0.01 -2.59 -0.23
N TRP A 90 0.71 -3.48 0.47
CA TRP A 90 2.12 -3.80 0.22
C TRP A 90 2.39 -5.30 0.13
N ASN A 91 3.52 -5.66 -0.49
CA ASN A 91 3.97 -7.05 -0.53
C ASN A 91 4.79 -7.42 0.71
N ARG A 92 4.30 -8.32 1.57
CA ARG A 92 5.02 -8.71 2.79
C ARG A 92 6.35 -9.43 2.55
N LYS A 93 6.54 -10.00 1.35
CA LYS A 93 7.73 -10.80 0.99
C LYS A 93 8.84 -9.95 0.38
N ARG A 94 8.68 -8.64 0.38
CA ARG A 94 9.60 -7.70 -0.25
C ARG A 94 9.95 -6.61 0.75
N GLY A 95 11.23 -6.25 0.79
CA GLY A 95 11.68 -5.03 1.46
C GLY A 95 11.21 -3.77 0.74
N PHE A 96 11.75 -2.62 1.15
CA PHE A 96 11.54 -1.35 0.47
C PHE A 96 12.07 -1.45 -0.97
N ARG A 97 11.17 -1.59 -1.94
CA ARG A 97 11.50 -1.50 -3.35
C ARG A 97 10.88 -0.23 -3.94
N PRO A 98 11.63 0.50 -4.79
CA PRO A 98 11.19 1.79 -5.31
C PRO A 98 9.97 1.69 -6.22
N THR A 99 9.71 0.53 -6.86
CA THR A 99 8.56 0.36 -7.75
C THR A 99 7.77 -0.91 -7.47
N GLY A 100 6.45 -0.80 -7.57
CA GLY A 100 5.53 -1.95 -7.56
C GLY A 100 5.36 -2.66 -6.22
N ASN A 101 5.95 -2.14 -5.13
CA ASN A 101 5.85 -2.76 -3.81
C ASN A 101 4.65 -2.27 -3.00
N LEU A 102 4.20 -1.06 -3.29
CA LEU A 102 3.16 -0.36 -2.57
C LEU A 102 2.15 0.17 -3.59
N ALA A 103 0.88 -0.02 -3.31
CA ALA A 103 -0.22 0.46 -4.12
C ALA A 103 -1.26 1.16 -3.25
N CYS A 104 -2.00 2.10 -3.84
CA CYS A 104 -3.13 2.73 -3.16
C CYS A 104 -4.26 3.03 -4.14
N GLY A 105 -5.50 2.80 -3.69
CA GLY A 105 -6.68 2.89 -4.54
C GLY A 105 -7.94 2.41 -3.85
N VAL A 106 -8.99 2.21 -4.64
CA VAL A 106 -10.26 1.63 -4.16
C VAL A 106 -10.28 0.14 -4.47
N VAL A 107 -10.82 -0.64 -3.54
CA VAL A 107 -10.97 -2.08 -3.64
C VAL A 107 -12.44 -2.45 -3.57
N THR A 108 -12.89 -3.24 -4.53
CA THR A 108 -14.21 -3.86 -4.53
C THR A 108 -14.30 -4.98 -5.57
N SER A 109 -14.98 -6.06 -5.22
CA SER A 109 -15.36 -7.16 -6.12
C SER A 109 -16.67 -6.87 -6.88
N VAL A 110 -17.40 -5.82 -6.50
CA VAL A 110 -18.77 -5.59 -6.95
C VAL A 110 -18.79 -4.87 -8.30
N GLU A 111 -19.17 -5.60 -9.36
CA GLU A 111 -19.17 -5.08 -10.73
C GLU A 111 -20.00 -3.80 -10.92
N ARG A 112 -21.15 -3.68 -10.24
CA ARG A 112 -22.01 -2.49 -10.35
C ARG A 112 -21.36 -1.19 -9.84
N TYR A 113 -20.32 -1.26 -9.02
CA TYR A 113 -19.62 -0.08 -8.50
C TYR A 113 -18.50 0.42 -9.43
N LYS A 114 -17.92 -0.46 -10.24
CA LYS A 114 -16.74 -0.15 -11.07
C LYS A 114 -16.93 1.00 -12.06
N PRO A 115 -18.10 1.19 -12.70
CA PRO A 115 -18.31 2.31 -13.63
C PRO A 115 -18.13 3.70 -13.03
N PHE A 116 -18.11 3.84 -11.70
CA PHE A 116 -17.89 5.13 -11.02
C PHE A 116 -16.40 5.49 -10.90
N PHE A 117 -15.50 4.52 -11.12
CA PHE A 117 -14.06 4.66 -10.90
C PHE A 117 -13.25 4.58 -12.20
N THR A 118 -13.80 5.09 -13.30
CA THR A 118 -13.05 5.13 -14.56
C THR A 118 -11.88 6.11 -14.47
N LYS A 119 -10.91 5.94 -15.38
CA LYS A 119 -9.76 6.85 -15.49
C LYS A 119 -10.17 8.30 -15.69
N GLU A 120 -11.27 8.57 -16.39
CA GLU A 120 -11.81 9.92 -16.59
C GLU A 120 -12.35 10.52 -15.29
N ALA A 121 -12.97 9.71 -14.43
CA ALA A 121 -13.43 10.14 -13.13
C ALA A 121 -12.28 10.42 -12.15
N ARG A 122 -11.16 9.68 -12.29
CA ARG A 122 -9.98 9.71 -11.40
C ARG A 122 -8.67 9.51 -12.15
N PRO A 123 -8.15 10.54 -12.85
CA PRO A 123 -6.92 10.43 -13.63
C PRO A 123 -5.69 10.13 -12.77
N ASP A 124 -5.70 10.52 -11.49
CA ASP A 124 -4.63 10.24 -10.52
C ASP A 124 -4.49 8.74 -10.17
N TYR A 125 -5.49 7.92 -10.51
CA TYR A 125 -5.55 6.49 -10.23
C TYR A 125 -5.79 5.69 -11.53
N PRO A 126 -4.80 5.67 -12.45
CA PRO A 126 -5.01 5.26 -13.83
C PRO A 126 -5.06 3.74 -14.05
N LEU A 127 -4.74 2.94 -13.04
CA LEU A 127 -4.68 1.48 -13.16
C LEU A 127 -6.01 0.87 -12.71
N SER A 128 -6.36 -0.28 -13.31
CA SER A 128 -7.58 -1.01 -13.00
C SER A 128 -7.34 -2.52 -13.06
N SER A 129 -7.98 -3.27 -12.17
CA SER A 129 -7.99 -4.73 -12.12
C SER A 129 -9.34 -5.23 -11.57
N PRO A 130 -9.66 -6.54 -11.68
CA PRO A 130 -10.96 -7.07 -11.24
C PRO A 130 -11.34 -6.77 -9.78
N GLY A 131 -10.38 -6.59 -8.87
CA GLY A 131 -10.63 -6.23 -7.47
C GLY A 131 -10.32 -4.78 -7.13
N TRP A 132 -9.67 -4.04 -8.03
CA TRP A 132 -9.20 -2.67 -7.80
C TRP A 132 -9.58 -1.82 -9.01
N PRO A 133 -10.79 -1.24 -9.07
CA PRO A 133 -11.22 -0.55 -10.28
C PRO A 133 -10.47 0.75 -10.56
N ALA A 134 -9.91 1.41 -9.55
CA ALA A 134 -9.03 2.58 -9.70
C ALA A 134 -7.91 2.57 -8.65
N TRP A 135 -6.66 2.54 -9.12
CA TRP A 135 -5.49 2.51 -8.24
C TRP A 135 -4.21 3.02 -8.91
N ARG A 136 -3.16 3.16 -8.12
CA ARG A 136 -1.81 3.52 -8.57
C ARG A 136 -0.73 2.88 -7.72
N HIS A 137 0.46 2.72 -8.28
CA HIS A 137 1.66 2.46 -7.49
C HIS A 137 2.07 3.71 -6.71
N LEU A 138 2.65 3.48 -5.54
CA LEU A 138 3.25 4.53 -4.73
C LEU A 138 4.76 4.35 -4.76
N ASP A 139 5.44 5.38 -5.22
CA ASP A 139 6.88 5.47 -5.15
C ASP A 139 7.27 6.32 -3.92
N PRO A 140 8.40 6.02 -3.27
CA PRO A 140 8.97 6.88 -2.25
C PRO A 140 9.28 8.28 -2.82
N PRO A 141 9.15 9.35 -2.01
CA PRO A 141 9.36 10.71 -2.50
C PRO A 141 10.83 11.04 -2.79
N ALA A 142 11.77 10.27 -2.22
CA ALA A 142 13.21 10.45 -2.39
C ALA A 142 13.96 9.13 -2.17
N ASP A 143 15.17 9.03 -2.74
CA ASP A 143 16.12 7.97 -2.41
C ASP A 143 16.63 8.12 -0.96
N GLY A 144 16.99 7.01 -0.31
CA GLY A 144 17.47 7.06 1.08
C GLY A 144 16.38 7.45 2.09
N PHE A 145 15.11 7.31 1.73
CA PHE A 145 13.98 7.62 2.62
C PHE A 145 13.99 6.81 3.93
N TRP A 146 14.74 5.71 3.99
CA TRP A 146 14.89 4.87 5.19
C TRP A 146 15.98 5.35 6.15
N GLU A 147 16.70 6.43 5.82
CA GLU A 147 17.82 6.93 6.62
C GLU A 147 17.36 7.97 7.66
N GLY A 148 17.69 7.72 8.94
CA GLY A 148 17.50 8.68 10.03
C GLY A 148 16.09 9.29 10.09
N ASP A 149 16.01 10.63 10.06
CA ASP A 149 14.75 11.37 10.11
C ASP A 149 13.90 11.22 8.84
N ASN A 150 14.49 10.82 7.71
CA ASN A 150 13.75 10.63 6.46
C ASN A 150 12.69 9.52 6.59
N LEU A 151 12.91 8.53 7.46
CA LEU A 151 11.94 7.47 7.70
C LEU A 151 10.65 8.01 8.32
N LYS A 152 10.77 9.06 9.16
CA LYS A 152 9.62 9.76 9.75
C LYS A 152 8.89 10.60 8.70
N GLU A 153 9.62 11.24 7.79
CA GLU A 153 9.02 11.98 6.67
C GLU A 153 8.26 11.03 5.73
N TYR A 154 8.87 9.88 5.42
CA TYR A 154 8.22 8.84 4.62
C TYR A 154 6.97 8.29 5.31
N ARG A 155 7.03 8.05 6.63
CA ARG A 155 5.88 7.66 7.45
C ARG A 155 4.73 8.66 7.30
N ASN A 156 5.01 9.95 7.41
CA ASN A 156 4.02 11.02 7.22
C ASN A 156 3.47 11.05 5.79
N TYR A 157 4.33 10.92 4.79
CA TYR A 157 3.94 10.86 3.38
C TYR A 157 2.94 9.73 3.12
N LEU A 158 3.17 8.53 3.68
CA LEU A 158 2.26 7.39 3.52
C LEU A 158 0.89 7.65 4.13
N VAL A 159 0.85 8.22 5.35
CA VAL A 159 -0.40 8.57 6.02
C VAL A 159 -1.16 9.64 5.23
N GLU A 160 -0.48 10.70 4.79
CA GLU A 160 -1.11 11.75 3.96
C GLU A 160 -1.58 11.20 2.61
N THR A 161 -0.87 10.20 2.06
CA THR A 161 -1.25 9.56 0.79
C THR A 161 -2.57 8.81 0.92
N ILE A 162 -2.75 7.96 1.93
CA ILE A 162 -4.02 7.24 2.11
C ILE A 162 -5.17 8.20 2.48
N LEU A 163 -4.90 9.26 3.26
CA LEU A 163 -5.89 10.31 3.55
C LEU A 163 -6.27 11.14 2.33
N LYS A 164 -5.34 11.36 1.40
CA LYS A 164 -5.64 11.97 0.10
C LYS A 164 -6.46 11.02 -0.78
N ALA A 165 -6.07 9.74 -0.85
CA ALA A 165 -6.85 8.75 -1.58
C ALA A 165 -8.28 8.62 -1.06
N TRP A 166 -8.47 8.70 0.26
CA TRP A 166 -9.79 8.80 0.86
C TRP A 166 -10.58 10.00 0.32
N ARG A 167 -10.02 11.21 0.41
CA ARG A 167 -10.68 12.45 -0.06
C ARG A 167 -11.04 12.40 -1.54
N ASP A 168 -10.18 11.78 -2.34
CA ASP A 168 -10.40 11.64 -3.78
C ASP A 168 -11.47 10.57 -4.08
N LEU A 169 -11.40 9.40 -3.45
CA LEU A 169 -12.16 8.22 -3.88
C LEU A 169 -13.46 8.01 -3.11
N ALA A 170 -13.54 8.39 -1.83
CA ALA A 170 -14.73 8.19 -1.01
C ALA A 170 -16.01 8.81 -1.60
N PRO A 171 -16.00 10.04 -2.18
CA PRO A 171 -17.19 10.59 -2.81
C PRO A 171 -17.69 9.80 -4.03
N LEU A 172 -16.82 9.04 -4.70
CA LEU A 172 -17.21 8.16 -5.80
C LEU A 172 -17.77 6.84 -5.28
N VAL A 173 -17.20 6.33 -4.19
CA VAL A 173 -17.80 5.19 -3.47
C VAL A 173 -19.21 5.56 -2.99
N ASP A 174 -19.38 6.73 -2.38
CA ASP A 174 -20.70 7.22 -1.93
C ASP A 174 -21.73 7.21 -3.07
N LYS A 175 -21.36 7.73 -4.25
CA LYS A 175 -22.20 7.67 -5.45
C LYS A 175 -22.49 6.24 -5.90
N ALA A 176 -21.49 5.36 -5.90
CA ALA A 176 -21.61 3.99 -6.36
C ALA A 176 -22.53 3.14 -5.48
N VAL A 177 -22.49 3.35 -4.16
CA VAL A 177 -23.31 2.60 -3.19
C VAL A 177 -24.63 3.29 -2.86
N GLY A 178 -24.89 4.49 -3.41
CA GLY A 178 -26.09 5.27 -3.14
C GLY A 178 -26.12 5.93 -1.76
N HIS A 179 -24.97 6.13 -1.13
CA HIS A 179 -24.83 6.83 0.14
C HIS A 179 -24.89 8.34 -0.09
N ARG A 180 -25.73 9.05 0.68
CA ARG A 180 -25.78 10.52 0.66
C ARG A 180 -24.79 11.04 1.70
N SER A 181 -23.72 11.68 1.26
CA SER A 181 -22.82 12.41 2.15
C SER A 181 -23.64 13.50 2.86
N GLY A 182 -23.77 13.39 4.18
CA GLY A 182 -24.45 14.39 5.03
C GLY A 182 -23.62 15.64 5.25
#